data_AF-A0A671S5K7-F1
#
_entry.id   AF-A0A671S5K7-F1
#
_cell.length_a   1.000
_cell.length_b   1.000
_cell.length_c   1.000
_cell.angle_alpha   90.00
_cell.angle_beta   90.00
_cell.angle_gamma   90.00
#
_symmetry.space_group_name_H-M   'P 1'
#
loop_
_entity.id
_entity.type
_entity.pdbx_description
1 polymer ?
#
loop_
_entity_poly.entity_id
_entity_poly.type
_entity_poly.pdbx_seq_one_letter_code
_entity_poly.pdbx_strand_id
1 'polypeptide(L)'
;MASIICVTCDDPADLSVSVPWVAKVPTFPIASSNQKCDETSSCPDGSTCCRLSSGKWGCCPLPQAVCCKDGDHCCPNGYTCNEKKTSCSKAYHEVPWFTKQEARVLKGSEVLFGDEDVKCDSTTSCASGSTCCKLPTGQWGCCPLLPRIIFG
;
A
#
# COMPACT_ATOMS: atom_id res chain seq x y z
N MET A 1 20.53 24.32 -17.22
CA MET A 1 20.56 24.72 -15.80
C MET A 1 20.31 23.47 -14.97
N ALA A 2 21.16 23.21 -13.99
CA ALA A 2 21.55 21.88 -13.54
C ALA A 2 20.44 21.05 -12.85
N SER A 3 20.09 19.91 -13.44
CA SER A 3 19.37 18.84 -12.76
C SER A 3 20.37 18.05 -11.91
N ILE A 4 20.19 18.06 -10.59
CA ILE A 4 20.99 17.26 -9.66
C ILE A 4 20.51 15.81 -9.78
N ILE A 5 21.22 15.00 -10.56
CA ILE A 5 20.99 13.56 -10.69
C ILE A 5 21.89 12.85 -9.67
N CYS A 6 21.30 12.00 -8.83
CA CYS A 6 22.05 11.11 -7.94
C CYS A 6 22.77 10.09 -8.82
N VAL A 7 24.11 10.13 -8.85
CA VAL A 7 24.89 9.44 -9.89
C VAL A 7 25.24 7.99 -9.56
N THR A 8 25.23 7.55 -8.29
CA THR A 8 25.50 6.13 -7.97
C THR A 8 24.74 5.63 -6.74
N CYS A 9 24.32 4.37 -6.81
CA CYS A 9 24.14 3.48 -5.67
C CYS A 9 25.13 2.32 -5.91
N ASP A 10 26.18 2.23 -5.10
CA ASP A 10 27.17 1.16 -5.20
C ASP A 10 26.54 -0.19 -4.83
N ASP A 11 26.26 -1.01 -5.84
CA ASP A 11 26.14 -2.46 -5.71
C ASP A 11 26.85 -3.11 -6.92
N PRO A 12 27.86 -3.98 -6.69
CA PRO A 12 28.75 -4.51 -7.73
C PRO A 12 28.16 -5.74 -8.44
N ALA A 13 27.14 -5.56 -9.26
CA ALA A 13 26.71 -6.57 -10.22
C ALA A 13 26.10 -5.94 -11.50
N ASP A 14 26.96 -5.94 -12.51
CA ASP A 14 26.75 -5.78 -13.95
C ASP A 14 25.37 -6.24 -14.49
N LEU A 15 24.69 -5.39 -15.27
CA LEU A 15 24.31 -5.63 -16.68
C LEU A 15 23.34 -4.56 -17.20
N SER A 16 23.74 -3.95 -18.31
CA SER A 16 23.07 -2.86 -19.03
C SER A 16 21.86 -3.33 -19.84
N VAL A 17 20.68 -2.75 -19.59
CA VAL A 17 19.54 -2.83 -20.51
C VAL A 17 18.96 -1.44 -20.74
N SER A 18 19.16 -0.93 -21.95
CA SER A 18 18.54 0.30 -22.45
C SER A 18 17.05 0.04 -22.73
N VAL A 19 16.18 0.55 -21.86
CA VAL A 19 14.71 0.47 -22.06
C VAL A 19 14.22 1.70 -22.83
N PRO A 20 13.41 1.54 -23.89
CA PRO A 20 12.88 2.66 -24.68
C PRO A 20 11.80 3.45 -23.93
N TRP A 21 11.60 4.70 -24.35
CA TRP A 21 10.72 5.68 -23.72
C TRP A 21 9.25 5.35 -23.97
N VAL A 22 8.45 5.24 -22.91
CA VAL A 22 6.99 5.10 -22.97
C VAL A 22 6.32 6.46 -22.77
N ALA A 23 5.28 6.75 -23.54
CA ALA A 23 4.50 7.97 -23.42
C ALA A 23 3.74 8.04 -22.08
N LYS A 24 3.69 9.22 -21.45
CA LYS A 24 2.89 9.47 -20.25
C LYS A 24 1.40 9.30 -20.57
N VAL A 25 0.74 8.38 -19.88
CA VAL A 25 -0.72 8.35 -19.80
C VAL A 25 -1.17 9.45 -18.83
N PRO A 26 -2.30 10.14 -19.09
CA PRO A 26 -2.86 11.08 -18.14
C PRO A 26 -3.19 10.35 -16.84
N THR A 27 -2.89 10.98 -15.70
CA THR A 27 -3.29 10.47 -14.39
C THR A 27 -4.81 10.40 -14.34
N PHE A 28 -5.37 9.24 -13.99
CA PHE A 28 -6.76 9.17 -13.56
C PHE A 28 -6.96 10.21 -12.45
N PRO A 29 -7.99 11.06 -12.50
CA PRO A 29 -8.27 11.95 -11.40
C PRO A 29 -8.50 11.10 -10.15
N ILE A 30 -7.65 11.25 -9.13
CA ILE A 30 -7.90 10.72 -7.79
C ILE A 30 -9.00 11.60 -7.16
N ALA A 31 -10.20 11.53 -7.72
CA ALA A 31 -11.40 11.78 -6.96
C ALA A 31 -11.82 10.42 -6.38
N SER A 32 -10.97 9.84 -5.53
CA SER A 32 -11.38 8.66 -4.76
C SER A 32 -12.33 9.14 -3.68
N SER A 33 -13.62 8.89 -3.89
CA SER A 33 -14.64 9.05 -2.87
C SER A 33 -14.47 7.94 -1.82
N ASN A 34 -13.53 8.14 -0.89
CA ASN A 34 -13.35 7.20 0.22
C ASN A 34 -14.69 6.91 0.91
N GLN A 35 -15.10 5.64 0.89
CA GLN A 35 -16.30 5.21 1.58
C GLN A 35 -16.02 5.23 3.08
N LYS A 36 -16.84 5.96 3.83
CA LYS A 36 -16.75 5.99 5.29
C LYS A 36 -17.29 4.68 5.84
N CYS A 37 -16.46 3.97 6.58
CA CYS A 37 -16.88 2.84 7.39
C CYS A 37 -17.52 3.31 8.70
N ASP A 38 -16.99 4.41 9.24
CA ASP A 38 -17.39 5.01 10.51
C ASP A 38 -17.00 6.50 10.52
N GLU A 39 -17.26 7.20 11.63
CA GLU A 39 -16.88 8.61 11.82
C GLU A 39 -15.37 8.82 11.69
N THR A 40 -14.58 7.86 12.17
CA THR A 40 -13.13 7.94 12.19
C THR A 40 -12.46 7.03 11.18
N SER A 41 -13.16 6.23 10.37
CA SER A 41 -12.53 5.21 9.52
C SER A 41 -13.11 5.19 8.12
N SER A 42 -12.23 5.05 7.11
CA SER A 42 -12.63 5.03 5.71
C SER A 42 -11.81 4.04 4.88
N CYS A 43 -12.43 3.51 3.84
CA CYS A 43 -11.82 2.62 2.85
C CYS A 43 -11.79 3.29 1.47
N PRO A 44 -10.86 2.90 0.59
CA PRO A 44 -10.87 3.40 -0.79
C PRO A 44 -12.12 2.91 -1.53
N ASP A 45 -12.48 3.58 -2.62
CA ASP A 45 -13.58 3.16 -3.49
C ASP A 45 -13.41 1.71 -3.95
N GLY A 46 -14.53 1.00 -4.10
CA GLY A 46 -14.53 -0.40 -4.54
C GLY A 46 -14.04 -1.40 -3.49
N SER A 47 -13.65 -0.94 -2.30
CA SER A 47 -13.42 -1.82 -1.14
C SER A 47 -14.72 -2.10 -0.38
N THR A 48 -14.67 -2.94 0.65
CA THR A 48 -15.77 -3.15 1.60
C THR A 48 -15.27 -3.00 3.02
N CYS A 49 -15.98 -2.22 3.83
CA CYS A 49 -15.68 -2.08 5.25
C CYS A 49 -16.06 -3.34 6.02
N CYS A 50 -15.08 -3.94 6.70
CA CYS A 50 -15.26 -5.10 7.56
C CYS A 50 -14.61 -4.86 8.93
N ARG A 51 -15.15 -5.45 9.99
CA ARG A 51 -14.45 -5.45 11.29
C ARG A 51 -13.30 -6.46 11.29
N LEU A 52 -12.20 -6.04 11.91
CA LEU A 52 -11.03 -6.84 12.26
C LEU A 52 -11.30 -7.63 13.56
N SER A 53 -10.52 -8.68 13.79
CA SER A 53 -10.55 -9.44 15.07
C SER A 53 -10.23 -8.55 16.27
N SER A 54 -9.40 -7.53 16.07
CA SER A 54 -9.05 -6.48 17.04
C SER A 54 -10.19 -5.51 17.37
N GLY A 55 -11.32 -5.58 16.67
CA GLY A 55 -12.47 -4.67 16.82
C GLY A 55 -12.34 -3.35 16.03
N LYS A 56 -11.19 -3.11 15.39
CA LYS A 56 -10.99 -1.98 14.46
C LYS A 56 -11.69 -2.22 13.12
N TRP A 57 -11.78 -1.16 12.32
CA TRP A 57 -12.21 -1.24 10.93
C TRP A 57 -11.08 -1.65 10.01
N GLY A 58 -11.38 -2.55 9.08
CA GLY A 58 -10.53 -2.98 7.98
C GLY A 58 -11.25 -2.87 6.64
N CYS A 59 -10.47 -2.80 5.57
CA CYS A 59 -10.89 -2.74 4.19
C CYS A 59 -10.62 -4.07 3.49
N CYS A 60 -11.66 -4.66 2.93
CA CYS A 60 -11.52 -5.72 1.95
C CYS A 60 -11.34 -5.09 0.57
N PRO A 61 -10.34 -5.51 -0.22
CA PRO A 61 -10.07 -4.95 -1.55
C PRO A 61 -11.11 -5.35 -2.60
N LEU A 62 -12.19 -6.02 -2.18
CA LEU A 62 -13.26 -6.49 -3.04
C LEU A 62 -14.54 -5.67 -2.77
N PRO A 63 -15.30 -5.34 -3.82
CA PRO A 63 -16.58 -4.68 -3.66
C PRO A 63 -17.62 -5.67 -3.16
N GLN A 64 -18.46 -5.23 -2.23
CA GLN A 64 -19.54 -6.03 -1.63
C GLN A 64 -19.05 -7.38 -1.08
N ALA A 65 -17.87 -7.37 -0.46
CA ALA A 65 -17.23 -8.54 0.11
C ALA A 65 -18.02 -9.08 1.31
N VAL A 66 -17.94 -10.39 1.50
CA VAL A 66 -18.46 -11.06 2.70
C VAL A 66 -17.38 -11.04 3.78
N CYS A 67 -17.64 -10.38 4.90
CA CYS A 67 -16.72 -10.35 6.03
C CYS A 67 -16.75 -11.69 6.77
N CYS A 68 -15.62 -12.41 6.83
CA CYS A 68 -15.53 -13.66 7.57
C CYS A 68 -15.44 -13.40 9.08
N LYS A 69 -15.96 -14.35 9.88
CA LYS A 69 -16.03 -14.28 11.34
C LYS A 69 -14.67 -14.43 12.03
N ASP A 70 -13.74 -15.11 11.37
CA ASP A 70 -12.30 -15.11 11.66
C ASP A 70 -11.73 -13.71 11.97
N GLY A 71 -12.33 -12.66 11.41
CA GLY A 71 -12.00 -11.29 11.78
C GLY A 71 -10.95 -10.68 10.88
N ASP A 72 -10.01 -11.44 10.30
CA ASP A 72 -8.95 -10.86 9.46
C ASP A 72 -9.13 -11.15 7.96
N HIS A 73 -10.06 -12.02 7.60
CA HIS A 73 -10.30 -12.43 6.21
C HIS A 73 -11.70 -12.07 5.68
N CYS A 74 -11.81 -12.01 4.36
CA CYS A 74 -13.06 -11.81 3.64
C CYS A 74 -13.12 -12.54 2.30
N CYS A 75 -14.34 -12.72 1.83
CA CYS A 75 -14.66 -13.46 0.62
C CYS A 75 -15.32 -12.57 -0.44
N PRO A 76 -15.21 -12.92 -1.73
CA PRO A 76 -15.93 -12.23 -2.79
C PRO A 76 -17.45 -12.34 -2.62
N ASN A 77 -18.18 -11.46 -3.29
CA ASN A 77 -19.64 -11.46 -3.22
C ASN A 77 -20.23 -12.82 -3.64
N GLY A 78 -21.15 -13.33 -2.82
CA GLY A 78 -21.81 -14.61 -3.04
C GLY A 78 -20.95 -15.85 -2.74
N TYR A 79 -19.76 -15.68 -2.14
CA TYR A 79 -19.00 -16.79 -1.56
C TYR A 79 -19.27 -16.92 -0.05
N THR A 80 -19.10 -18.13 0.47
CA THR A 80 -19.22 -18.45 1.90
C THR A 80 -17.83 -18.73 2.48
N CYS A 81 -17.53 -18.12 3.61
CA CYS A 81 -16.27 -18.35 4.33
C CYS A 81 -16.21 -19.79 4.87
N ASN A 82 -15.15 -20.50 4.54
CA ASN A 82 -14.84 -21.82 5.07
C ASN A 82 -13.58 -21.73 5.95
N GLU A 83 -13.79 -21.49 7.24
CA GLU A 83 -12.72 -21.27 8.22
C GLU A 83 -11.83 -22.50 8.41
N LYS A 84 -12.37 -23.72 8.22
CA LYS A 84 -11.61 -24.97 8.33
C LYS A 84 -10.60 -25.14 7.22
N LYS A 85 -10.91 -24.62 6.02
CA LYS A 85 -10.06 -24.71 4.83
C LYS A 85 -9.33 -23.40 4.51
N THR A 86 -9.53 -22.36 5.32
CA THR A 86 -8.98 -21.02 5.08
C THR A 86 -9.30 -20.50 3.68
N SER A 87 -10.54 -20.73 3.22
CA SER A 87 -10.94 -20.48 1.84
C SER A 87 -12.38 -19.99 1.73
N CYS A 88 -12.73 -19.47 0.57
CA CYS A 88 -14.07 -19.04 0.19
C CYS A 88 -14.66 -20.08 -0.76
N SER A 89 -15.85 -20.58 -0.43
CA SER A 89 -16.52 -21.61 -1.22
C SER A 89 -17.85 -21.11 -1.79
N LYS A 90 -18.13 -21.47 -3.04
CA LYS A 90 -19.40 -21.20 -3.73
C LYS A 90 -19.72 -22.36 -4.68
N ALA A 91 -20.72 -23.15 -4.32
CA ALA A 91 -21.07 -24.38 -5.05
C ALA A 91 -19.84 -25.28 -5.26
N TYR A 92 -19.34 -25.37 -6.50
CA TYR A 92 -18.16 -26.17 -6.87
C TYR A 92 -16.86 -25.36 -6.95
N HIS A 93 -16.91 -24.05 -6.71
CA HIS A 93 -15.74 -23.18 -6.73
C HIS A 93 -15.20 -22.97 -5.32
N GLU A 94 -13.90 -23.19 -5.14
CA GLU A 94 -13.16 -22.87 -3.93
C GLU A 94 -12.02 -21.94 -4.31
N VAL A 95 -11.95 -20.77 -3.67
CA VAL A 95 -10.91 -19.77 -3.90
C VAL A 95 -10.30 -19.37 -2.55
N PRO A 96 -9.00 -19.01 -2.49
CA PRO A 96 -8.43 -18.50 -1.25
C PRO A 96 -9.18 -17.24 -0.80
N TRP A 97 -9.32 -17.07 0.51
CA TRP A 97 -9.86 -15.85 1.07
C TRP A 97 -8.87 -14.68 0.96
N PHE A 98 -9.38 -13.47 1.03
CA PHE A 98 -8.59 -12.26 0.97
C PHE A 98 -8.36 -11.72 2.38
N THR A 99 -7.14 -11.27 2.66
CA THR A 99 -6.82 -10.62 3.93
C THR A 99 -7.29 -9.16 3.91
N LYS A 100 -7.92 -8.73 5.00
CA LYS A 100 -8.31 -7.33 5.23
C LYS A 100 -7.07 -6.48 5.42
N GLN A 101 -7.11 -5.25 4.92
CA GLN A 101 -6.16 -4.20 5.26
C GLN A 101 -6.75 -3.34 6.37
N GLU A 102 -5.95 -2.70 7.23
CA GLU A 102 -6.52 -1.77 8.21
C GLU A 102 -7.15 -0.55 7.49
N ALA A 103 -8.30 -0.09 7.98
CA ALA A 103 -8.97 1.06 7.39
C ALA A 103 -8.20 2.34 7.71
N ARG A 104 -8.27 3.32 6.80
CA ARG A 104 -7.64 4.62 7.03
C ARG A 104 -8.39 5.35 8.15
N VAL A 105 -7.73 5.56 9.28
CA VAL A 105 -8.30 6.24 10.43
C VAL A 105 -8.10 7.76 10.31
N LEU A 106 -9.19 8.52 10.29
CA LEU A 106 -9.24 9.98 10.37
C LEU A 106 -9.26 10.43 11.85
N LYS A 107 -8.33 9.92 12.67
CA LYS A 107 -8.11 10.54 13.99
C LYS A 107 -7.22 11.76 13.76
N GLY A 108 -7.57 12.86 14.43
CA GLY A 108 -6.84 14.12 14.35
C GLY A 108 -5.34 13.90 14.36
N SER A 109 -4.71 14.27 13.25
CA SER A 109 -3.28 14.46 13.06
C SER A 109 -2.31 13.34 13.43
N GLU A 110 -2.64 12.05 13.51
CA GLU A 110 -1.61 11.00 13.66
C GLU A 110 -1.98 9.74 12.86
N VAL A 111 -1.31 9.56 11.73
CA VAL A 111 -1.48 8.42 10.83
C VAL A 111 -0.69 7.25 11.44
N LEU A 112 -1.33 6.43 12.27
CA LEU A 112 -0.72 5.19 12.78
C LEU A 112 -0.80 4.05 11.76
N PHE A 113 -0.23 4.29 10.58
CA PHE A 113 0.48 3.24 9.84
C PHE A 113 1.95 3.43 10.19
N GLY A 114 2.83 2.44 10.03
CA GLY A 114 4.25 2.60 10.34
C GLY A 114 4.94 3.64 9.45
N ASP A 115 4.74 4.92 9.76
CA ASP A 115 5.27 6.10 9.09
C ASP A 115 6.32 6.70 10.03
N GLU A 116 7.41 5.95 10.26
CA GLU A 116 8.58 6.58 10.87
C GLU A 116 9.30 7.31 9.73
N ASP A 117 9.40 8.62 9.86
CA ASP A 117 10.25 9.42 9.00
C ASP A 117 11.67 8.82 9.00
N VAL A 118 12.19 8.54 7.81
CA VAL A 118 13.53 7.95 7.69
C VAL A 118 14.53 9.02 8.05
N LYS A 119 15.07 8.92 9.27
CA LYS A 119 16.00 9.89 9.82
C LYS A 119 17.36 9.78 9.14
N CYS A 120 17.73 10.82 8.40
CA CYS A 120 19.01 10.89 7.71
C CYS A 120 20.13 11.44 8.63
N ASP A 121 19.80 12.43 9.46
CA ASP A 121 20.66 12.94 10.52
C ASP A 121 19.85 13.60 11.66
N SER A 122 20.51 14.35 12.55
CA SER A 122 19.87 15.07 13.66
C SER A 122 18.86 16.16 13.24
N THR A 123 18.94 16.63 11.99
CA THR A 123 18.22 17.78 11.44
C THR A 123 17.41 17.48 10.17
N THR A 124 17.60 16.31 9.56
CA THR A 124 17.06 15.96 8.24
C THR A 124 16.42 14.58 8.27
N SER A 125 15.21 14.49 7.75
CA SER A 125 14.43 13.26 7.72
C SER A 125 13.57 13.21 6.45
N CYS A 126 13.32 12.01 5.94
CA CYS A 126 12.56 11.80 4.70
C CYS A 126 11.20 11.15 4.99
N ALA A 127 10.19 11.51 4.21
CA ALA A 127 8.86 10.93 4.30
C ALA A 127 8.91 9.41 4.08
N SER A 128 8.04 8.66 4.76
CA SER A 128 8.05 7.21 4.68
C SER A 128 7.81 6.72 3.25
N GLY A 129 8.49 5.61 2.91
CA GLY A 129 8.63 5.15 1.53
C GLY A 129 9.73 5.85 0.74
N SER A 130 10.53 6.73 1.39
CA SER A 130 11.73 7.33 0.80
C SER A 130 13.00 6.92 1.56
N THR A 131 14.13 6.90 0.87
CA THR A 131 15.47 6.65 1.44
C THR A 131 16.33 7.92 1.41
N CYS A 132 17.30 8.00 2.31
CA CYS A 132 18.25 9.11 2.41
C CYS A 132 19.43 8.93 1.46
N CYS A 133 19.75 9.95 0.66
CA CYS A 133 20.92 9.98 -0.19
C CYS A 133 21.77 11.22 0.14
N LYS A 134 23.10 11.08 0.16
CA LYS A 134 24.01 12.19 0.42
C LYS A 134 24.44 12.84 -0.89
N LEU A 135 24.12 14.12 -1.06
CA LEU A 135 24.45 14.88 -2.25
C LEU A 135 25.95 15.24 -2.28
N PRO A 136 26.50 15.54 -3.47
CA PRO A 136 27.88 16.05 -3.62
C PRO A 136 28.14 17.36 -2.87
N THR A 137 27.08 18.10 -2.53
CA THR A 137 27.12 19.32 -1.72
C THR A 137 27.24 19.03 -0.22
N GLY A 138 27.21 17.77 0.21
CA GLY A 138 27.25 17.34 1.61
C GLY A 138 25.89 17.33 2.32
N GLN A 139 24.82 17.76 1.64
CA GLN A 139 23.45 17.78 2.16
C GLN A 139 22.73 16.45 1.91
N TRP A 140 21.64 16.21 2.64
CA TRP A 140 20.78 15.04 2.44
C TRP A 140 19.65 15.33 1.43
N GLY A 141 19.30 14.32 0.64
CA GLY A 141 18.15 14.31 -0.25
C GLY A 141 17.30 13.06 -0.03
N CYS A 142 16.01 13.18 -0.31
CA CYS A 142 15.05 12.09 -0.18
C CYS A 142 14.76 11.47 -1.55
N CYS A 143 15.01 10.18 -1.70
CA CYS A 143 14.71 9.42 -2.91
C CYS A 143 13.55 8.45 -2.65
N PRO A 144 12.45 8.46 -3.43
CA PRO A 144 11.38 7.49 -3.27
C PRO A 144 11.90 6.08 -3.57
N LEU A 145 11.62 5.12 -2.69
CA LEU A 145 11.80 3.72 -2.99
C LEU A 145 10.77 3.35 -4.05
N LEU A 146 11.18 3.34 -5.32
CA LEU A 146 10.42 2.57 -6.30
C LEU A 146 10.39 1.13 -5.78
N PRO A 147 9.22 0.52 -5.51
CA PRO A 147 9.18 -0.88 -5.15
C PRO A 147 9.87 -1.62 -6.28
N ARG A 148 10.95 -2.36 -5.96
CA ARG A 148 11.58 -3.30 -6.89
C ARG A 148 10.46 -4.22 -7.37
N ILE A 149 9.92 -3.93 -8.55
CA ILE A 149 9.02 -4.83 -9.24
C ILE A 149 9.92 -6.00 -9.67
N ILE A 150 9.89 -7.06 -8.88
CA ILE A 150 10.39 -8.38 -9.28
C ILE A 150 9.46 -8.86 -10.39
N PHE A 151 9.85 -8.68 -11.64
CA PHE A 151 9.42 -9.57 -12.71
C PHE A 151 10.62 -10.44 -13.04
N GLY A 152 10.46 -11.74 -12.81
CA GLY A 152 11.45 -12.77 -13.14
C GLY A 152 11.60 -13.00 -14.63
#